data_AF-A0A1G1EE55-F1
#
_entry.id   AF-A0A1G1EE55-F1
#
_cell.length_a   1.000
_cell.length_b   1.000
_cell.length_c   1.000
_cell.angle_alpha   90.00
_cell.angle_beta   90.00
_cell.angle_gamma   90.00
#
_symmetry.space_group_name_H-M   'P 1'
#
loop_
_entity.id
_entity.type
_entity.pdbx_description
1 polymer ?
#
loop_
_entity_poly.entity_id
_entity_poly.type
_entity_poly.pdbx_seq_one_letter_code
_entity_poly.pdbx_strand_id
1 'polypeptide(L)'
;MPFKGIYFKLRPERAHLVNANIYPVPDINQPFLGVHLTRVASGEVYAGPTAIPALGRENYGILQGAQLGESLRVGFEVTKMYLANHQNFRKLVHTELGKYRKKNFFAAVRKLMPELTCDDLIPSDKVGIRPQLINVREKKLEMDYVIEKSLDSLHVLNAISPAFTSSLAFAEWIVDQSQAV
;
A
#
# COMPACT_ATOMS: atom_id res chain seq x y z
N MET A 1 1.93 3.60 -11.01
CA MET A 1 0.47 3.42 -10.86
C MET A 1 0.04 3.78 -9.45
N PRO A 2 -0.97 4.64 -9.26
CA PRO A 2 -1.45 5.01 -7.93
C PRO A 2 -2.28 3.87 -7.32
N PHE A 3 -1.95 3.48 -6.09
CA PHE A 3 -2.75 2.57 -5.27
C PHE A 3 -3.33 3.31 -4.08
N LYS A 4 -4.65 3.37 -4.02
CA LYS A 4 -5.41 3.97 -2.94
C LYS A 4 -5.60 2.98 -1.79
N GLY A 5 -5.25 3.45 -0.60
CA GLY A 5 -5.53 2.81 0.67
C GLY A 5 -6.63 3.53 1.43
N ILE A 6 -7.68 2.79 1.77
CA ILE A 6 -8.73 3.23 2.70
C ILE A 6 -8.48 2.67 4.10
N TYR A 7 -8.92 3.41 5.10
CA TYR A 7 -8.68 3.11 6.51
C TYR A 7 -9.99 3.15 7.28
N PHE A 8 -10.07 2.35 8.33
CA PHE A 8 -10.98 2.56 9.44
C PHE A 8 -10.19 3.14 10.61
N LYS A 9 -10.89 3.81 11.51
CA LYS A 9 -10.34 4.22 12.81
C LYS A 9 -10.94 3.33 13.89
N LEU A 10 -10.16 3.03 14.92
CA LEU A 10 -10.65 2.33 16.09
C LEU A 10 -11.42 3.31 16.99
N ARG A 11 -12.50 2.85 17.60
CA ARG A 11 -13.23 3.59 18.63
C ARG A 11 -12.26 4.07 19.73
N PRO A 12 -12.36 5.33 20.18
CA PRO A 12 -11.45 5.86 21.20
C PRO A 12 -11.39 4.98 22.46
N GLU A 13 -12.52 4.41 22.86
CA GLU A 13 -12.64 3.54 24.04
C GLU A 13 -11.83 2.24 23.92
N ARG A 14 -11.48 1.83 22.70
CA ARG A 14 -10.72 0.62 22.39
C ARG A 14 -9.26 0.89 22.02
N ALA A 15 -8.87 2.15 21.82
CA ALA A 15 -7.52 2.51 21.38
C ALA A 15 -6.43 1.98 22.32
N HIS A 16 -6.72 1.82 23.61
CA HIS A 16 -5.81 1.28 24.62
C HIS A 16 -5.39 -0.19 24.39
N LEU A 17 -6.13 -0.95 23.56
CA LEU A 17 -5.76 -2.33 23.20
C LEU A 17 -4.52 -2.38 22.29
N VAL A 18 -4.19 -1.28 21.63
CA VAL A 18 -3.07 -1.19 20.68
C VAL A 18 -2.06 -0.19 21.23
N ASN A 19 -0.95 -0.69 21.76
CA ASN A 19 0.11 0.16 22.35
C ASN A 19 1.20 0.56 21.35
N ALA A 20 1.34 -0.16 20.25
CA ALA A 20 2.33 0.06 19.20
C ALA A 20 1.76 -0.34 17.83
N ASN A 21 2.50 -0.11 16.75
CA ASN A 21 2.09 -0.56 15.42
C ASN A 21 2.14 -2.10 15.34
N ILE A 22 1.08 -2.71 14.81
CA ILE A 22 0.95 -4.16 14.68
C ILE A 22 0.77 -4.50 13.21
N TYR A 23 1.75 -5.19 12.65
CA TYR A 23 1.76 -5.60 11.25
C TYR A 23 1.58 -7.12 11.12
N PRO A 24 0.93 -7.60 10.04
CA PRO A 24 1.00 -9.01 9.70
C PRO A 24 2.42 -9.38 9.27
N VAL A 25 2.74 -10.67 9.31
CA VAL A 25 3.97 -11.19 8.70
C VAL A 25 3.90 -10.96 7.19
N PRO A 26 4.92 -10.35 6.55
CA PRO A 26 4.94 -10.14 5.10
C PRO A 26 4.86 -11.45 4.32
N ASP A 27 3.99 -11.48 3.30
CA ASP A 27 4.02 -12.52 2.25
C ASP A 27 4.89 -12.00 1.10
N ILE A 28 6.03 -12.65 0.86
CA ILE A 28 6.99 -12.28 -0.20
C ILE A 28 6.37 -12.33 -1.60
N ASN A 29 5.24 -13.02 -1.77
CA ASN A 29 4.53 -13.12 -3.04
C ASN A 29 3.49 -12.01 -3.22
N GLN A 30 3.33 -11.10 -2.25
CA GLN A 30 2.36 -10.01 -2.30
C GLN A 30 3.07 -8.64 -2.24
N PRO A 31 2.71 -7.68 -3.11
CA PRO A 31 3.31 -6.33 -3.14
C PRO A 31 3.00 -5.47 -1.93
N PHE A 32 1.95 -5.82 -1.19
CA PHE A 32 1.46 -5.07 -0.05
C PHE A 32 1.35 -5.97 1.15
N LEU A 33 1.73 -5.42 2.30
CA LEU A 33 1.69 -6.11 3.60
C LEU A 33 0.26 -6.45 4.03
N GLY A 34 -0.71 -5.65 3.58
CA GLY A 34 -2.12 -5.78 3.94
C GLY A 34 -2.51 -4.90 5.13
N VAL A 35 -3.67 -5.22 5.70
CA VAL A 35 -4.27 -4.46 6.81
C VAL A 35 -3.41 -4.63 8.05
N HIS A 36 -3.06 -3.52 8.69
CA HIS A 36 -2.31 -3.44 9.93
C HIS A 36 -2.95 -2.39 10.86
N LEU A 37 -2.50 -2.36 12.12
CA LEU A 37 -2.93 -1.39 13.12
C LEU A 37 -1.81 -0.39 13.35
N THR A 38 -2.09 0.89 13.18
CA THR A 38 -1.13 1.98 13.36
C THR A 38 -1.60 2.89 14.48
N ARG A 39 -0.80 3.01 15.54
CA ARG A 39 -1.01 3.99 16.60
C ARG A 39 -0.26 5.27 16.25
N VAL A 40 -0.98 6.36 16.05
CA VAL A 40 -0.37 7.67 15.76
C VAL A 40 -0.06 8.43 17.05
N ALA A 41 0.72 9.50 16.94
CA ALA A 41 1.16 10.31 18.09
C ALA A 41 0.01 10.90 18.92
N SER A 42 -1.16 11.16 18.31
CA SER A 42 -2.37 11.60 19.03
C SER A 42 -2.99 10.51 19.92
N GLY A 43 -2.50 9.28 19.84
CA GLY A 43 -3.06 8.11 20.53
C GLY A 43 -4.19 7.42 19.76
N GLU A 44 -4.65 8.00 18.65
CA GLU A 44 -5.62 7.37 17.76
C GLU A 44 -5.02 6.13 17.07
N VAL A 45 -5.87 5.15 16.79
CA VAL A 45 -5.46 3.91 16.13
C VAL A 45 -6.21 3.76 14.82
N TYR A 46 -5.48 3.58 13.73
CA TYR A 46 -6.03 3.32 12.41
C TYR A 46 -5.82 1.86 12.02
N ALA A 47 -6.86 1.26 11.43
CA ALA A 47 -6.78 -0.04 10.79
C ALA A 47 -6.77 0.15 9.28
N GLY A 48 -5.77 -0.41 8.59
CA GLY A 48 -5.64 -0.34 7.14
C GLY A 48 -4.19 -0.49 6.69
N PRO A 49 -3.87 -0.14 5.44
CA PRO A 49 -4.80 0.18 4.37
C PRO A 49 -5.28 -1.08 3.61
N THR A 50 -6.28 -0.90 2.75
CA THR A 50 -6.45 -1.74 1.54
C THR A 50 -5.44 -1.33 0.46
N ALA A 51 -5.34 -2.06 -0.64
CA ALA A 51 -4.50 -1.68 -1.77
C ALA A 51 -5.25 -1.84 -3.10
N ILE A 52 -5.90 -0.77 -3.57
CA ILE A 52 -6.72 -0.80 -4.78
C ILE A 52 -6.18 0.24 -5.76
N PRO A 53 -6.10 -0.03 -7.07
CA PRO A 53 -5.75 0.98 -8.06
C PRO A 53 -6.66 2.22 -7.95
N ALA A 54 -6.06 3.40 -7.86
CA ALA A 54 -6.79 4.67 -7.75
C ALA A 54 -7.24 5.17 -9.13
N LEU A 55 -8.28 6.02 -9.16
CA LEU A 55 -8.80 6.64 -10.39
C LEU A 55 -7.98 7.85 -10.86
N GLY A 56 -6.83 8.08 -10.25
CA GLY A 56 -5.92 9.18 -10.55
C GLY A 56 -4.90 9.35 -9.44
N ARG A 57 -3.85 10.12 -9.71
CA ARG A 57 -2.79 10.43 -8.74
C ARG A 57 -3.29 11.21 -7.52
N GLU A 58 -4.32 12.03 -7.71
CA GLU A 58 -4.91 12.89 -6.68
C GLU A 58 -6.27 12.37 -6.16
N ASN A 59 -6.61 11.11 -6.39
CA ASN A 59 -7.92 10.55 -6.08
C ASN A 59 -8.15 10.27 -4.57
N TYR A 60 -8.07 11.31 -3.72
CA TYR A 60 -8.21 11.19 -2.27
C TYR A 60 -9.66 10.99 -1.82
N GLY A 61 -10.65 11.60 -2.48
CA GLY A 61 -12.07 11.32 -2.23
C GLY A 61 -12.61 10.12 -3.02
N ILE A 62 -13.92 9.86 -2.98
CA ILE A 62 -14.53 8.79 -3.79
C ILE A 62 -14.29 9.09 -5.28
N LEU A 63 -14.70 10.28 -5.74
CA LEU A 63 -14.47 10.77 -7.10
C LEU A 63 -13.59 12.02 -7.16
N GLN A 64 -13.36 12.69 -6.02
CA GLN A 64 -12.51 13.87 -5.96
C GLN A 64 -11.09 13.52 -6.43
N GLY A 65 -10.56 14.35 -7.33
CA GLY A 65 -9.22 14.18 -7.92
C GLY A 65 -9.09 13.00 -8.89
N ALA A 66 -10.19 12.33 -9.24
CA ALA A 66 -10.20 11.38 -10.35
C ALA A 66 -10.03 12.13 -11.68
N GLN A 67 -9.25 11.53 -12.59
CA GLN A 67 -9.06 12.05 -13.95
C GLN A 67 -9.35 10.95 -14.95
N LEU A 68 -10.28 11.17 -15.88
CA LEU A 68 -10.72 10.14 -16.83
C LEU A 68 -9.56 9.54 -17.64
N GLY A 69 -8.66 10.39 -18.14
CA GLY A 69 -7.50 9.92 -18.90
C GLY A 69 -6.55 9.04 -18.08
N GLU A 70 -6.33 9.39 -16.80
CA GLU A 70 -5.52 8.56 -15.90
C GLU A 70 -6.24 7.27 -15.50
N SER A 71 -7.53 7.36 -15.18
CA SER A 71 -8.38 6.21 -14.85
C SER A 71 -8.36 5.16 -15.96
N LEU A 72 -8.50 5.58 -17.22
CA LEU A 72 -8.44 4.67 -18.37
C LEU A 72 -7.07 4.01 -18.52
N ARG A 73 -5.98 4.78 -18.35
CA ARG A 73 -4.61 4.24 -18.39
C ARG A 73 -4.38 3.23 -17.26
N VAL A 74 -4.79 3.56 -16.04
CA VAL A 74 -4.69 2.66 -14.88
C VAL A 74 -5.50 1.39 -15.13
N GLY A 75 -6.75 1.51 -15.58
CA GLY A 75 -7.61 0.37 -15.90
C GLY A 75 -7.01 -0.54 -16.97
N PHE A 76 -6.40 0.05 -18.01
CA PHE A 76 -5.72 -0.70 -19.06
C PHE A 76 -4.52 -1.50 -18.53
N GLU A 77 -3.64 -0.89 -17.75
CA GLU A 77 -2.48 -1.59 -17.17
C GLU A 77 -2.90 -2.68 -16.17
N VAL A 78 -3.87 -2.38 -15.29
CA VAL A 78 -4.44 -3.37 -14.36
C VAL A 78 -5.04 -4.55 -15.11
N THR A 79 -5.74 -4.31 -16.22
CA THR A 79 -6.32 -5.37 -17.06
C THR A 79 -5.23 -6.24 -17.68
N LYS A 80 -4.17 -5.65 -18.24
CA LYS A 80 -3.03 -6.42 -18.78
C LYS A 80 -2.37 -7.29 -17.72
N MET A 81 -2.13 -6.73 -16.54
CA MET A 81 -1.52 -7.45 -15.42
C MET A 81 -2.43 -8.57 -14.92
N TYR A 82 -3.74 -8.33 -14.85
CA TYR A 82 -4.73 -9.34 -14.50
C TYR A 82 -4.76 -10.50 -15.51
N LEU A 83 -4.70 -10.20 -16.81
CA LEU A 83 -4.64 -11.20 -17.86
C LEU A 83 -3.33 -11.99 -17.83
N ALA A 84 -2.19 -11.33 -17.62
CA ALA A 84 -0.88 -11.97 -17.54
C ALA A 84 -0.69 -12.80 -16.25
N ASN A 85 -1.31 -12.37 -15.14
CA ASN A 85 -1.30 -13.05 -13.84
C ASN A 85 0.11 -13.36 -13.28
N HIS A 86 1.10 -12.55 -13.63
CA HIS A 86 2.41 -12.61 -12.99
C HIS A 86 2.27 -12.34 -11.48
N GLN A 87 3.08 -13.02 -10.66
CA GLN A 87 3.09 -12.88 -9.20
C GLN A 87 1.70 -13.09 -8.55
N ASN A 88 0.83 -13.91 -9.15
CA ASN A 88 -0.53 -14.15 -8.68
C ASN A 88 -1.38 -12.86 -8.56
N PHE A 89 -1.19 -11.90 -9.47
CA PHE A 89 -1.89 -10.61 -9.43
C PHE A 89 -3.43 -10.75 -9.40
N ARG A 90 -4.02 -11.78 -10.02
CA ARG A 90 -5.48 -12.03 -9.89
C ARG A 90 -5.89 -12.28 -8.45
N LYS A 91 -5.11 -13.08 -7.71
CA LYS A 91 -5.36 -13.36 -6.29
C LYS A 91 -5.30 -12.07 -5.47
N LEU A 92 -4.32 -11.21 -5.74
CA LEU A 92 -4.21 -9.90 -5.10
C LEU A 92 -5.48 -9.08 -5.35
N VAL A 93 -5.91 -8.94 -6.61
CA VAL A 93 -7.11 -8.18 -6.98
C VAL A 93 -8.35 -8.69 -6.24
N HIS A 94 -8.60 -10.00 -6.27
CA HIS A 94 -9.76 -10.59 -5.58
C HIS A 94 -9.72 -10.42 -4.07
N THR A 95 -8.52 -10.51 -3.48
CA THR A 95 -8.31 -10.32 -2.03
C THR A 95 -8.56 -8.87 -1.62
N GLU A 96 -8.07 -7.90 -2.38
CA GLU A 96 -8.24 -6.48 -2.09
C GLU A 96 -9.66 -5.99 -2.33
N LEU A 97 -10.33 -6.43 -3.42
CA LEU A 97 -11.74 -6.12 -3.67
C LEU A 97 -12.65 -6.65 -2.55
N GLY A 98 -12.35 -7.84 -2.03
CA GLY A 98 -13.06 -8.42 -0.91
C GLY A 98 -13.09 -7.52 0.33
N LYS A 99 -12.01 -6.76 0.57
CA LYS A 99 -11.85 -5.88 1.75
C LYS A 99 -12.71 -4.60 1.68
N TYR A 100 -13.37 -4.31 0.56
CA TYR A 100 -14.35 -3.22 0.51
C TYR A 100 -15.58 -3.49 1.39
N ARG A 101 -15.86 -4.77 1.65
CA ARG A 101 -16.88 -5.17 2.63
C ARG A 101 -16.26 -5.08 4.04
N LYS A 102 -16.82 -4.23 4.90
CA LYS A 102 -16.37 -4.04 6.30
C LYS A 102 -16.14 -5.37 7.04
N LYS A 103 -17.01 -6.37 6.85
CA LYS A 103 -16.85 -7.71 7.47
C LYS A 103 -15.56 -8.43 7.04
N ASN A 104 -15.20 -8.36 5.77
CA ASN A 104 -13.99 -8.99 5.24
C ASN A 104 -12.73 -8.22 5.67
N PHE A 105 -12.81 -6.88 5.68
CA PHE A 105 -11.75 -6.04 6.24
C PHE A 105 -11.50 -6.37 7.72
N PHE A 106 -12.58 -6.43 8.51
CA PHE A 106 -12.51 -6.78 9.92
C PHE A 106 -11.94 -8.19 10.15
N ALA A 107 -12.21 -9.15 9.26
CA ALA A 107 -11.60 -10.47 9.36
C ALA A 107 -10.06 -10.43 9.28
N ALA A 108 -9.48 -9.46 8.56
CA ALA A 108 -8.03 -9.23 8.57
C ALA A 108 -7.56 -8.56 9.87
N VAL A 109 -8.29 -7.57 10.37
CA VAL A 109 -7.99 -6.90 11.65
C VAL A 109 -8.04 -7.88 12.83
N ARG A 110 -9.07 -8.73 12.88
CA ARG A 110 -9.28 -9.72 13.96
C ARG A 110 -8.15 -10.74 14.05
N LYS A 111 -7.46 -11.03 12.95
CA LYS A 111 -6.25 -11.89 12.97
C LYS A 111 -5.09 -11.25 13.73
N LEU A 112 -5.04 -9.91 13.80
CA LEU A 112 -4.00 -9.16 14.50
C LEU A 112 -4.40 -8.83 15.94
N MET A 113 -5.69 -8.58 16.19
CA MET A 113 -6.23 -8.23 17.51
C MET A 113 -7.58 -8.92 17.72
N PRO A 114 -7.60 -10.16 18.26
CA PRO A 114 -8.82 -10.96 18.44
C PRO A 114 -9.90 -10.34 19.34
N GLU A 115 -9.50 -9.45 20.24
CA GLU A 115 -10.34 -8.76 21.24
C GLU A 115 -11.26 -7.71 20.61
N LEU A 116 -10.94 -7.27 19.39
CA LEU A 116 -11.76 -6.30 18.67
C LEU A 116 -13.02 -6.94 18.09
N THR A 117 -14.06 -6.12 17.97
CA THR A 117 -15.30 -6.44 17.29
C THR A 117 -15.47 -5.56 16.04
N CYS A 118 -16.37 -5.97 15.13
CA CYS A 118 -16.63 -5.21 13.91
C CYS A 118 -17.15 -3.79 14.20
N ASP A 119 -17.83 -3.60 15.34
CA ASP A 119 -18.40 -2.31 15.73
C ASP A 119 -17.39 -1.34 16.32
N ASP A 120 -16.22 -1.85 16.74
CA ASP A 120 -15.10 -1.02 17.18
C ASP A 120 -14.43 -0.28 16.02
N LEU A 121 -14.63 -0.72 14.76
CA LEU A 121 -14.16 -0.02 13.57
C LEU A 121 -15.16 1.06 13.12
N ILE A 122 -14.78 2.31 13.26
CA ILE A 122 -15.54 3.48 12.80
C ILE A 122 -14.96 4.05 11.49
N PRO A 123 -15.78 4.72 10.66
CA PRO A 123 -15.29 5.38 9.45
C PRO A 123 -14.14 6.36 9.74
N SER A 124 -13.29 6.55 8.74
CA SER A 124 -12.14 7.46 8.81
C SER A 124 -12.00 8.18 7.47
N ASP A 125 -11.72 9.48 7.53
CA ASP A 125 -11.46 10.31 6.35
C ASP A 125 -10.03 10.15 5.82
N LYS A 126 -9.17 9.45 6.57
CA LYS A 126 -7.80 9.15 6.16
C LYS A 126 -7.80 8.33 4.87
N VAL A 127 -7.11 8.87 3.87
CA VAL A 127 -6.82 8.20 2.61
C VAL A 127 -5.35 8.38 2.29
N GLY A 128 -4.70 7.33 1.81
CA GLY A 128 -3.33 7.38 1.31
C GLY A 128 -3.27 6.89 -0.13
N ILE A 129 -2.48 7.53 -0.97
CA ILE A 129 -2.18 7.06 -2.31
C ILE A 129 -0.70 6.73 -2.38
N ARG A 130 -0.40 5.46 -2.65
CA ARG A 130 0.96 4.95 -2.83
C ARG A 130 1.27 4.86 -4.32
N PRO A 131 2.30 5.56 -4.83
CA PRO A 131 2.76 5.35 -6.20
C PRO A 131 3.53 4.03 -6.25
N GLN A 132 3.05 3.06 -7.02
CA GLN A 132 3.74 1.77 -7.23
C GLN A 132 4.30 1.67 -8.64
N LEU A 133 5.60 1.37 -8.77
CA LEU A 133 6.24 1.18 -10.06
C LEU A 133 5.76 -0.14 -10.71
N ILE A 134 5.55 -0.09 -12.02
CA ILE A 134 5.16 -1.26 -12.83
C ILE A 134 6.20 -1.45 -13.91
N ASN A 135 6.63 -2.69 -14.09
CA ASN A 135 7.36 -3.10 -15.27
C ASN A 135 6.37 -3.30 -16.43
N VAL A 136 6.31 -2.36 -17.36
CA VAL A 136 5.33 -2.41 -18.46
C VAL A 136 5.61 -3.53 -19.47
N ARG A 137 6.87 -4.00 -19.55
CA ARG A 137 7.27 -5.10 -20.44
C ARG A 137 6.88 -6.45 -19.85
N GLU A 138 7.23 -6.66 -18.58
CA GLU A 138 6.93 -7.90 -17.85
C GLU A 138 5.53 -7.92 -17.22
N LYS A 139 4.80 -6.80 -17.27
CA LYS A 139 3.43 -6.64 -16.75
C LYS A 139 3.33 -7.08 -15.28
N LYS A 140 4.29 -6.63 -14.46
CA LYS A 140 4.39 -6.97 -13.03
C LYS A 140 4.66 -5.72 -12.19
N LEU A 141 4.42 -5.80 -10.88
CA LEU A 141 4.78 -4.73 -9.95
C LEU A 141 6.25 -4.89 -9.57
N GLU A 142 6.96 -3.77 -9.49
CA GLU A 142 8.31 -3.80 -8.93
C GLU A 142 8.23 -3.86 -7.41
N MET A 143 8.88 -4.87 -6.84
CA MET A 143 8.74 -5.26 -5.44
C MET A 143 9.87 -4.74 -4.55
N ASP A 144 11.01 -4.41 -5.16
CA ASP A 144 12.24 -4.00 -4.51
C ASP A 144 12.70 -2.64 -5.05
N TYR A 145 13.77 -2.09 -4.49
CA TYR A 145 14.39 -0.86 -4.96
C TYR A 145 14.78 -0.96 -6.43
N VAL A 146 14.45 0.08 -7.19
CA VAL A 146 14.89 0.21 -8.59
C VAL A 146 15.68 1.49 -8.68
N ILE A 147 16.96 1.35 -9.01
CA ILE A 147 17.86 2.47 -9.30
C ILE A 147 18.43 2.31 -10.71
N GLU A 148 18.63 3.43 -11.38
CA GLU A 148 19.33 3.48 -12.65
C GLU A 148 20.48 4.48 -12.56
N LYS A 149 21.65 4.11 -13.08
CA LYS A 149 22.83 4.96 -13.12
C LYS A 149 23.07 5.46 -14.53
N SER A 150 23.48 6.71 -14.64
CA SER A 150 24.09 7.29 -15.83
C SER A 150 25.53 7.71 -15.51
N LEU A 151 26.21 8.37 -16.44
CA LEU A 151 27.57 8.88 -16.22
C LEU A 151 27.64 9.84 -15.03
N ASP A 152 26.67 10.75 -14.91
CA ASP A 152 26.71 11.87 -13.95
C ASP A 152 25.46 11.90 -13.05
N SER A 153 24.63 10.86 -13.05
CA SER A 153 23.41 10.82 -12.25
C SER A 153 23.02 9.42 -11.77
N LEU A 154 22.31 9.38 -10.64
CA LEU A 154 21.64 8.20 -10.11
C LEU A 154 20.15 8.52 -9.96
N HIS A 155 19.30 7.70 -10.55
CA HIS A 155 17.85 7.84 -10.54
C HIS A 155 17.23 6.78 -9.63
N VAL A 156 16.53 7.20 -8.58
CA VAL A 156 15.76 6.29 -7.72
C VAL A 156 14.33 6.21 -8.26
N LEU A 157 14.00 5.08 -8.90
CA LEU A 157 12.73 4.86 -9.57
C LEU A 157 11.68 4.17 -8.68
N ASN A 158 12.14 3.33 -7.74
CA ASN A 158 11.27 2.65 -6.78
C ASN A 158 11.90 2.65 -5.39
N ALA A 159 11.19 3.16 -4.38
CA ALA A 159 11.68 3.30 -3.00
C ALA A 159 10.69 2.81 -1.92
N ILE A 160 9.76 1.93 -2.29
CA ILE A 160 8.48 1.82 -1.57
C ILE A 160 8.41 0.66 -0.55
N SER A 161 9.43 -0.20 -0.44
CA SER A 161 9.47 -1.22 0.60
C SER A 161 10.91 -1.63 0.93
N PRO A 162 11.34 -1.61 2.21
CA PRO A 162 10.60 -1.20 3.42
C PRO A 162 10.35 0.32 3.56
N ALA A 163 10.67 1.13 2.55
CA ALA A 163 10.45 2.58 2.54
C ALA A 163 11.04 3.28 3.79
N PHE A 164 10.20 3.96 4.57
CA PHE A 164 10.63 4.80 5.69
C PHE A 164 11.44 4.04 6.75
N THR A 165 11.10 2.78 7.03
CA THR A 165 11.78 2.02 8.09
C THR A 165 13.20 1.63 7.73
N SER A 166 13.54 1.60 6.43
CA SER A 166 14.89 1.33 5.92
C SER A 166 15.53 2.57 5.30
N SER A 167 14.97 3.77 5.52
CA SER A 167 15.41 4.99 4.85
C SER A 167 16.89 5.33 5.08
N LEU A 168 17.40 5.13 6.30
CA LEU A 168 18.81 5.38 6.64
C LEU A 168 19.76 4.41 5.92
N ALA A 169 19.48 3.10 6.02
CA ALA A 169 20.27 2.08 5.32
C ALA A 169 20.19 2.24 3.79
N PHE A 170 19.03 2.64 3.28
CA PHE A 170 18.85 2.91 1.86
C PHE A 170 19.61 4.15 1.41
N ALA A 171 19.71 5.18 2.25
CA ALA A 171 20.52 6.37 1.96
C ALA A 171 22.01 6.04 1.90
N GLU A 172 22.54 5.28 2.86
CA GLU A 172 23.92 4.77 2.83
C GLU A 172 24.18 3.98 1.54
N TRP A 173 23.30 3.05 1.21
CA TRP A 173 23.40 2.28 -0.02
C TRP A 173 23.40 3.15 -1.28
N ILE A 174 22.54 4.18 -1.36
CA ILE A 174 22.53 5.12 -2.49
C ILE A 174 23.88 5.86 -2.62
N VAL A 175 24.45 6.30 -1.50
CA VAL A 175 25.76 6.99 -1.48
C VAL A 175 26.88 6.07 -1.96
N ASP A 176 26.91 4.81 -1.49
CA ASP A 176 27.89 3.83 -1.97
C ASP A 176 27.73 3.57 -3.48
N GLN A 177 26.49 3.54 -3.96
CA GLN A 177 26.20 3.38 -5.38
C GLN A 177 26.60 4.61 -6.21
N SER A 178 26.66 5.82 -5.64
CA SER A 178 27.06 7.04 -6.36
C SER A 178 28.56 7.30 -6.35
N GLN A 179 29.30 6.79 -5.34
CA GLN A 179 30.75 6.95 -5.22
C GLN A 179 31.57 5.97 -6.07
N ALA A 180 30.94 4.92 -6.62
CA ALA A 180 31.59 3.99 -7.54
C ALA A 180 31.69 4.61 -8.95
N VAL A 181 32.69 5.47 -9.15
CA VAL A 181 33.20 5.94 -10.45
C VAL A 181 34.71 5.72 -10.49
#